data_AF-A0A2P9HK03-F1
#
_entry.id   AF-A0A2P9HK03-F1
#
_cell.length_a   1.000
_cell.length_b   1.000
_cell.length_c   1.000
_cell.angle_alpha   90.00
_cell.angle_beta   90.00
_cell.angle_gamma   90.00
#
_symmetry.space_group_name_H-M   'P 1'
#
loop_
_entity.id
_entity.type
_entity.pdbx_description
1 polymer ?
#
loop_
_entity_poly.entity_id
_entity_poly.type
_entity_poly.pdbx_seq_one_letter_code
_entity_poly.pdbx_strand_id
1 'polypeptide(L)'
;MAKAEQLFLTESQIAERIGLPTDKCKTILKTLEKDGFPEPDQIFEGRRYWPACKAFLDQRYNLGTKSLQGNPALDGEEKWS
;
A
#
# COMPACT_ATOMS: atom_id res chain seq x y z
N MET A 1 9.65 22.96 2.64
CA MET A 1 8.36 22.93 3.39
C MET A 1 7.77 21.55 3.17
N ALA A 2 7.63 20.74 4.24
CA ALA A 2 7.02 19.41 4.11
C ALA A 2 5.56 19.59 3.71
N LYS A 3 5.26 19.38 2.42
CA LYS A 3 3.88 19.36 1.91
C LYS A 3 3.17 18.27 2.69
N ALA A 4 2.18 18.64 3.51
CA ALA A 4 1.37 17.68 4.26
C ALA A 4 0.96 16.54 3.30
N GLU A 5 1.35 15.31 3.63
CA GLU A 5 1.11 14.19 2.74
C GLU A 5 -0.39 14.03 2.55
N GLN A 6 -0.88 14.33 1.35
CA GLN A 6 -2.27 14.13 1.01
C GLN A 6 -2.56 12.63 1.08
N LEU A 7 -3.40 12.25 2.04
CA LEU A 7 -3.72 10.85 2.33
C LEU A 7 -4.59 10.23 1.23
N PHE A 8 -5.46 11.02 0.62
CA PHE A 8 -6.34 10.59 -0.46
C PHE A 8 -5.89 11.20 -1.77
N LEU A 9 -5.43 10.36 -2.69
CA LEU A 9 -4.88 10.77 -3.97
C LEU A 9 -5.75 10.27 -5.13
N THR A 10 -5.82 11.07 -6.18
CA THR A 10 -6.37 10.66 -7.48
C THR A 10 -5.35 9.83 -8.25
N GLU A 11 -5.79 9.10 -9.27
CA GLU A 11 -4.91 8.28 -10.11
C GLU A 11 -3.76 9.08 -10.73
N SER A 12 -4.05 10.32 -11.18
CA SER A 12 -3.02 11.21 -11.73
C SER A 12 -1.96 11.57 -10.70
N GLN A 13 -2.34 11.87 -9.46
CA GLN A 13 -1.39 12.19 -8.39
C GLN A 13 -0.58 10.97 -7.94
N ILE A 14 -1.19 9.78 -7.97
CA ILE A 14 -0.51 8.51 -7.75
C ILE A 14 0.53 8.27 -8.85
N ALA A 15 0.15 8.52 -10.12
CA ALA A 15 1.05 8.40 -11.26
C ALA A 15 2.25 9.34 -11.13
N GLU A 16 2.01 10.60 -10.77
CA GLU A 16 3.07 11.59 -10.52
C GLU A 16 4.00 11.15 -9.38
N ARG A 17 3.46 10.58 -8.29
CA ARG A 17 4.27 10.08 -7.17
C ARG A 17 5.10 8.85 -7.51
N ILE A 18 4.58 7.95 -8.32
CA ILE A 18 5.30 6.73 -8.76
C ILE A 18 6.28 7.07 -9.90
N GLY A 19 6.13 8.24 -10.54
CA GLY A 19 6.94 8.63 -11.70
C GLY A 19 6.51 7.94 -12.99
N LEU A 20 5.24 7.55 -13.09
CA LEU A 20 4.65 6.91 -14.26
C LEU A 20 3.74 7.88 -15.02
N PRO A 21 3.60 7.73 -16.35
CA PRO A 21 2.57 8.45 -17.09
C PRO A 21 1.17 7.96 -16.68
N THR A 22 0.23 8.89 -16.53
CA THR A 22 -1.14 8.64 -16.05
C THR A 22 -1.86 7.52 -16.81
N ASP A 23 -1.68 7.44 -18.13
CA ASP A 23 -2.28 6.41 -18.97
C ASP A 23 -1.81 4.99 -18.59
N LYS A 24 -0.52 4.82 -18.33
CA LYS A 24 0.02 3.52 -17.87
C LYS A 24 -0.37 3.24 -16.43
N CYS A 25 -0.44 4.28 -15.60
CA CYS A 25 -0.83 4.15 -14.21
C CYS A 25 -2.24 3.56 -14.09
N LYS A 26 -3.21 3.98 -14.90
CA LYS A 26 -4.57 3.40 -14.92
C LYS A 26 -4.57 1.89 -15.20
N THR A 27 -3.80 1.45 -16.19
CA THR A 27 -3.72 0.01 -16.52
C THR A 27 -3.05 -0.77 -15.40
N ILE A 28 -1.95 -0.24 -14.85
CA ILE A 28 -1.24 -0.86 -13.74
C ILE A 28 -2.14 -0.95 -12.51
N LEU A 29 -2.83 0.12 -12.14
CA LEU A 29 -3.73 0.15 -10.99
C LEU A 29 -4.86 -0.88 -11.15
N LYS A 30 -5.46 -1.01 -12.33
CA LYS A 30 -6.45 -2.07 -12.60
C LYS A 30 -5.88 -3.49 -12.48
N THR A 31 -4.63 -3.70 -12.87
CA THR A 31 -3.97 -4.99 -12.69
C THR A 31 -3.65 -5.25 -11.21
N LEU A 32 -3.22 -4.22 -10.49
CA LEU A 32 -2.91 -4.31 -9.06
C LEU A 32 -4.19 -4.49 -8.22
N GLU A 33 -5.33 -3.92 -8.61
CA GLU A 33 -6.63 -4.14 -7.95
C GLU A 33 -6.99 -5.63 -7.91
N LYS A 34 -6.65 -6.40 -8.96
CA LYS A 34 -6.82 -7.86 -8.97
C LYS A 34 -5.86 -8.60 -8.02
N ASP A 35 -4.74 -7.97 -7.69
CA ASP A 35 -3.69 -8.49 -6.81
C ASP A 35 -3.93 -8.10 -5.34
N GLY A 36 -5.01 -7.36 -5.04
CA GLY A 36 -5.36 -6.89 -3.70
C GLY A 36 -4.99 -5.43 -3.41
N PHE A 37 -4.75 -4.62 -4.44
CA PHE A 37 -4.52 -3.18 -4.28
C PHE A 37 -5.80 -2.47 -3.81
N PRO A 38 -5.69 -1.45 -2.93
CA PRO A 38 -6.85 -0.74 -2.40
C PRO A 38 -7.71 -0.11 -3.51
N GLU A 39 -9.00 -0.46 -3.49
CA GLU A 39 -10.01 0.10 -4.36
C GLU A 39 -10.25 1.59 -4.05
N PRO A 40 -10.71 2.37 -5.05
CA PRO A 40 -11.09 3.76 -4.85
C PRO A 40 -12.27 3.87 -3.88
N ASP A 41 -12.15 4.76 -2.90
CA ASP A 41 -13.18 4.94 -1.88
C ASP A 41 -14.26 5.90 -2.38
N GLN A 42 -15.50 5.43 -2.51
CA GLN A 42 -16.61 6.23 -3.02
C GLN A 42 -16.92 7.44 -2.12
N ILE A 43 -16.63 7.35 -0.82
CA ILE A 43 -16.88 8.43 0.14
C ILE A 43 -15.91 9.59 -0.07
N PHE A 44 -14.68 9.28 -0.51
CA PHE A 44 -13.63 10.27 -0.77
C PHE A 44 -13.56 10.67 -2.25
N GLU A 45 -14.71 10.74 -2.93
CA GLU A 45 -14.79 11.11 -4.36
C GLU A 45 -14.01 10.16 -5.29
N GLY A 46 -13.93 8.87 -4.95
CA GLY A 46 -13.19 7.88 -5.75
C GLY A 46 -11.67 8.01 -5.64
N ARG A 47 -11.17 8.63 -4.56
CA ARG A 47 -9.74 8.74 -4.26
C ARG A 47 -9.24 7.49 -3.56
N ARG A 48 -7.96 7.15 -3.79
CA ARG A 48 -7.31 6.00 -3.15
C ARG A 48 -6.47 6.47 -1.97
N TYR A 49 -6.49 5.69 -0.89
CA TYR A 49 -5.71 5.96 0.31
C TYR A 49 -4.23 5.63 0.06
N TRP A 50 -3.40 6.67 -0.07
CA TRP A 50 -1.99 6.53 -0.42
C TRP A 50 -1.18 5.68 0.56
N PRO A 51 -1.36 5.76 1.89
CA PRO A 51 -0.61 4.89 2.80
C PRO A 51 -0.88 3.40 2.57
N ALA A 52 -2.10 3.01 2.18
CA ALA A 52 -2.39 1.63 1.80
C ALA A 52 -1.74 1.26 0.45
N CYS A 53 -1.81 2.17 -0.54
CA CYS A 53 -1.10 1.99 -1.82
C CYS A 53 0.41 1.79 -1.60
N LYS A 54 1.00 2.61 -0.75
CA LYS A 54 2.42 2.54 -0.38
C LYS A 54 2.73 1.24 0.33
N ALA A 55 1.95 0.85 1.34
CA ALA A 55 2.15 -0.41 2.07
C ALA A 55 2.10 -1.63 1.14
N PHE A 56 1.18 -1.65 0.18
CA PHE A 56 1.10 -2.70 -0.83
C PHE A 56 2.35 -2.75 -1.71
N LEU A 57 2.82 -1.59 -2.19
CA LEU A 57 4.03 -1.51 -3.00
C LEU A 57 5.27 -1.92 -2.18
N ASP A 58 5.38 -1.45 -0.95
CA ASP A 58 6.41 -1.84 0.01
C ASP A 58 6.43 -3.37 0.20
N GLN A 59 5.26 -4.00 0.40
CA GLN A 59 5.14 -5.46 0.50
C GLN A 59 5.60 -6.17 -0.79
N ARG A 60 5.19 -5.67 -1.95
CA ARG A 60 5.56 -6.23 -3.28
C ARG A 60 7.06 -6.20 -3.53
N TYR A 61 7.75 -5.16 -3.07
CA TYR A 61 9.19 -5.00 -3.23
C TYR A 61 10.00 -5.49 -2.01
N ASN A 62 9.37 -6.20 -1.07
CA ASN A 62 9.99 -6.65 0.19
C ASN A 62 10.62 -5.50 1.01
N LEU A 63 10.19 -4.26 0.77
CA LEU A 63 10.56 -3.06 1.53
C LEU A 63 9.63 -2.85 2.72
N GLY A 64 8.48 -3.53 2.72
CA GLY A 64 7.56 -3.61 3.84
C GLY A 64 8.34 -3.92 5.08
N THR A 65 8.49 -2.91 5.91
CA THR A 65 9.14 -2.98 7.21
C THR A 65 8.67 -4.27 7.86
N LYS A 66 9.63 -5.16 8.17
CA LYS A 66 9.51 -6.17 9.22
C LYS A 66 9.21 -5.47 10.54
N SER A 67 8.03 -4.90 10.67
CA SER A 67 7.52 -4.29 11.88
C SER A 67 6.14 -4.86 12.07
N LEU A 68 6.08 -5.91 12.91
CA LEU A 68 4.90 -6.41 13.61
C LEU A 68 4.04 -7.50 12.95
N GLN A 69 4.56 -8.25 11.99
CA GLN A 69 4.37 -9.71 12.07
C GLN A 69 5.70 -10.28 12.50
N GLY A 70 5.99 -10.12 13.80
CA GLY A 70 6.71 -11.17 14.47
C GLY A 70 6.00 -12.47 14.10
N ASN A 71 6.74 -13.38 13.47
CA ASN A 71 6.44 -14.79 13.45
C ASN A 71 5.67 -15.12 14.74
N PRO A 72 4.48 -15.76 14.73
CA PRO A 72 4.00 -16.42 15.91
C PRO A 72 5.03 -17.52 16.19
N ALA A 73 6.11 -17.16 16.88
CA ALA A 73 6.87 -18.07 17.68
C ALA A 73 5.84 -18.57 18.70
N LEU A 74 5.17 -19.66 18.32
CA LEU A 74 4.69 -20.69 19.21
C LEU A 74 5.93 -21.21 19.96
N ASP A 75 6.54 -20.37 20.79
CA ASP A 75 7.39 -20.84 21.87
C ASP A 75 6.39 -21.27 22.93
N GLY A 76 5.88 -22.50 22.77
CA GLY A 76 5.19 -23.16 23.85
C GLY A 76 6.16 -23.22 25.03
N GLU A 77 5.72 -22.81 26.22
CA GLU A 77 6.50 -22.98 27.44
C GLU A 77 6.94 -24.44 27.57
N GLU A 78 8.18 -24.76 27.22
CA GLU A 78 8.79 -26.02 27.60
C GLU A 78 9.14 -25.96 29.08
N LYS A 79 8.17 -26.34 29.91
CA LYS A 79 8.39 -26.56 31.34
C LYS A 79 9.37 -27.72 31.51
N TRP A 80 10.63 -27.41 31.81
CA TRP A 80 11.54 -28.39 32.38
C TRP A 80 11.23 -28.53 33.88
N SER A 81 10.67 -29.68 34.24
CA SER A 81 10.65 -30.22 35.60
C SER A 81 10.91 -31.71 35.54
#